data_AF-A0A3S3NUS8-F1
#
_entry.id   AF-A0A3S3NUS8-F1
#
_cell.length_a   1.000
_cell.length_b   1.000
_cell.length_c   1.000
_cell.angle_alpha   90.00
_cell.angle_beta   90.00
_cell.angle_gamma   90.00
#
_symmetry.space_group_name_H-M   'P 1'
#
loop_
_entity.id
_entity.type
_entity.pdbx_description
1 polymer ?
#
loop_
_entity_poly.entity_id
_entity_poly.type
_entity_poly.pdbx_seq_one_letter_code
_entity_poly.pdbx_strand_id
1 'polypeptide(L)'
;MHSGRHIWQFHFLENGKGYVGVAHEQQCGFRREGLFYGGVDGTLNDGIFNVASFGEMIYENDKIQIVIELGVKSLQMSVFHNNHPLGTAFNITEKYRKPLFPAFKIFGECRVSVSKLSILPEKVARDIVSSDDSIEGYWQIEQCEEDGEIVSNLNWTDFEVWITEEGTRRFPRQPLPQKAKSNNFLINFYLDKVVTLQIKQLNETNLILVNNNFTILPYIHHLNNVNEMKNARFFFERFTNKFFTINHFKNKIILSNSVDARIVLKRCFKKPFKPLKTNPLKTNCDL
;
A
#
# COMPACT_ATOMS: atom_id res chain seq x y z
N MET A 1 -5.71 -8.62 25.60
CA MET A 1 -4.38 -8.02 25.87
C MET A 1 -4.58 -6.69 26.61
N HIS A 2 -3.97 -6.51 27.78
CA HIS A 2 -4.17 -5.31 28.63
C HIS A 2 -2.97 -4.34 28.62
N SER A 3 -1.75 -4.87 28.56
CA SER A 3 -0.51 -4.09 28.59
C SER A 3 0.64 -4.91 28.01
N GLY A 4 1.77 -4.25 27.75
CA GLY A 4 3.00 -4.88 27.29
C GLY A 4 3.05 -5.11 25.79
N ARG A 5 4.05 -5.87 25.36
CA ARG A 5 4.30 -6.19 23.95
C ARG A 5 3.68 -7.55 23.59
N HIS A 6 3.00 -7.63 22.45
CA HIS A 6 2.38 -8.84 21.93
C HIS A 6 2.69 -9.01 20.46
N ILE A 7 2.95 -10.24 20.04
CA ILE A 7 3.27 -10.56 18.64
C ILE A 7 2.30 -11.65 18.19
N TRP A 8 1.59 -11.37 17.10
CA TRP A 8 0.66 -12.31 16.49
C TRP A 8 1.00 -12.52 15.03
N GLN A 9 0.95 -13.76 14.59
CA GLN A 9 1.11 -14.14 13.19
C GLN A 9 -0.20 -14.73 12.65
N PHE A 10 -0.59 -14.24 11.50
CA PHE A 10 -1.71 -14.69 10.69
C PHE A 10 -1.13 -15.33 9.42
N HIS A 11 -1.35 -16.62 9.24
CA HIS A 11 -0.92 -17.36 8.06
C HIS A 11 -2.15 -17.74 7.25
N PHE A 12 -2.30 -17.14 6.07
CA PHE A 12 -3.41 -17.40 5.16
C PHE A 12 -3.13 -18.69 4.41
N LEU A 13 -3.81 -19.79 4.73
CA LEU A 13 -3.53 -21.11 4.19
C LEU A 13 -4.25 -21.36 2.86
N GLU A 14 -5.47 -20.85 2.70
CA GLU A 14 -6.33 -21.08 1.54
C GLU A 14 -7.08 -19.77 1.22
N ASN A 15 -7.18 -19.37 -0.06
CA ASN A 15 -7.96 -18.20 -0.52
C ASN A 15 -7.73 -16.92 0.31
N GLY A 16 -6.55 -16.30 0.19
CA GLY A 16 -6.12 -15.30 1.17
C GLY A 16 -6.56 -13.86 0.94
N LYS A 17 -7.86 -13.51 0.98
CA LYS A 17 -8.30 -12.09 0.95
C LYS A 17 -8.93 -11.66 2.27
N GLY A 18 -8.36 -10.63 2.90
CA GLY A 18 -8.90 -10.13 4.15
C GLY A 18 -8.06 -9.06 4.81
N TYR A 19 -8.41 -8.73 6.05
CA TYR A 19 -7.73 -7.83 6.93
C TYR A 19 -7.32 -8.58 8.21
N VAL A 20 -6.19 -8.20 8.80
CA VAL A 20 -5.72 -8.72 10.10
C VAL A 20 -5.29 -7.57 10.99
N GLY A 21 -5.38 -7.76 12.30
CA GLY A 21 -5.05 -6.70 13.23
C GLY A 21 -5.57 -6.96 14.63
N VAL A 22 -6.07 -5.91 15.27
CA VAL A 22 -6.69 -5.99 16.59
C VAL A 22 -8.01 -5.26 16.66
N ALA A 23 -8.91 -5.76 17.49
CA ALA A 23 -10.18 -5.13 17.78
C ALA A 23 -10.46 -5.12 19.28
N HIS A 24 -11.38 -4.23 19.67
CA HIS A 24 -12.02 -4.28 20.97
C HIS A 24 -13.23 -5.23 20.91
N GLU A 25 -13.46 -5.98 21.99
CA GLU A 25 -14.62 -6.87 22.16
C GLU A 25 -14.69 -8.10 21.24
N GLN A 26 -15.34 -9.16 21.72
CA GLN A 26 -15.67 -10.36 20.94
C GLN A 26 -16.98 -10.17 20.14
N GLN A 27 -17.26 -8.98 19.61
CA GLN A 27 -18.48 -8.78 18.83
C GLN A 27 -18.32 -9.43 17.45
N CYS A 28 -19.08 -10.48 17.18
CA CYS A 28 -19.21 -11.05 15.84
C CYS A 28 -20.02 -10.11 14.94
N GLY A 29 -19.49 -9.68 13.80
CA GLY A 29 -20.21 -8.81 12.87
C GLY A 29 -19.33 -8.12 11.81
N PHE A 30 -19.98 -7.44 10.85
CA PHE A 30 -19.36 -6.77 9.70
C PHE A 30 -18.67 -5.43 10.01
N ARG A 31 -19.07 -4.77 11.10
CA ARG A 31 -18.53 -3.49 11.58
C ARG A 31 -17.94 -3.68 12.97
N ARG A 32 -16.65 -3.95 13.04
CA ARG A 32 -15.91 -4.04 14.31
C ARG A 32 -14.87 -2.94 14.33
N GLU A 33 -14.98 -2.00 15.27
CA GLU A 33 -13.94 -1.00 15.51
C GLU A 33 -12.61 -1.71 15.81
N GLY A 34 -11.57 -1.34 15.08
CA GLY A 34 -10.29 -2.02 15.18
C GLY A 34 -9.18 -1.32 14.42
N LEU A 35 -8.00 -1.90 14.47
CA LEU A 35 -6.82 -1.45 13.76
C LEU A 35 -6.39 -2.60 12.88
N PHE A 36 -6.60 -2.47 11.58
CA PHE A 36 -6.44 -3.55 10.64
C PHE A 36 -5.48 -3.17 9.52
N TYR A 37 -4.77 -4.17 9.00
CA TYR A 37 -3.97 -4.12 7.78
C TYR A 37 -4.44 -5.22 6.83
N GLY A 38 -4.52 -4.93 5.53
CA GLY A 38 -4.79 -5.91 4.49
C GLY A 38 -5.69 -5.35 3.40
N GLY A 39 -6.75 -6.07 3.05
CA GLY A 39 -7.68 -5.69 2.00
C GLY A 39 -7.13 -5.93 0.60
N VAL A 40 -7.92 -5.48 -0.39
CA VAL A 40 -7.61 -5.62 -1.82
C VAL A 40 -6.35 -4.83 -2.20
N ASP A 41 -5.99 -3.78 -1.46
CA ASP A 41 -4.90 -2.88 -1.87
C ASP A 41 -3.78 -2.75 -0.83
N GLY A 42 -3.78 -3.57 0.23
CA GLY A 42 -2.79 -3.45 1.31
C GLY A 42 -2.95 -2.16 2.12
N THR A 43 -4.19 -1.86 2.48
CA THR A 43 -4.58 -0.66 3.22
C THR A 43 -4.62 -0.90 4.72
N LEU A 44 -4.56 0.21 5.45
CA LEU A 44 -4.99 0.29 6.84
C LEU A 44 -6.50 0.52 6.88
N ASN A 45 -7.18 -0.13 7.81
CA ASN A 45 -8.62 -0.02 8.01
C ASN A 45 -8.92 0.13 9.52
N ASP A 46 -9.86 1.01 9.86
CA ASP A 46 -10.22 1.30 11.25
C ASP A 46 -11.41 0.45 11.77
N GLY A 47 -11.81 -0.55 10.99
CA GLY A 47 -13.00 -1.37 11.21
C GLY A 47 -14.19 -0.99 10.35
N ILE A 48 -14.24 0.27 9.89
CA ILE A 48 -15.35 0.84 9.14
C ILE A 48 -14.86 1.31 7.77
N PHE A 49 -13.81 2.11 7.74
CA PHE A 49 -13.26 2.74 6.56
C PHE A 49 -11.80 2.35 6.35
N ASN A 50 -11.40 2.29 5.08
CA ASN A 50 -9.98 2.32 4.76
C ASN A 50 -9.46 3.70 5.15
N VAL A 51 -8.34 3.74 5.85
CA VAL A 51 -7.79 4.98 6.38
C VAL A 51 -6.51 5.39 5.69
N ALA A 52 -5.69 4.46 5.22
CA ALA A 52 -4.48 4.79 4.47
C ALA A 52 -3.98 3.62 3.62
N SER A 53 -3.18 3.90 2.60
CA SER A 53 -2.33 2.89 1.94
C SER A 53 -1.08 2.61 2.76
N PHE A 54 -0.62 1.36 2.77
CA PHE A 54 0.48 0.98 3.65
C PHE A 54 1.41 -0.10 3.09
N GLY A 55 0.84 -1.20 2.60
CA GLY A 55 1.55 -2.38 2.11
C GLY A 55 1.01 -2.85 0.76
N GLU A 56 0.84 -4.16 0.61
CA GLU A 56 0.20 -4.80 -0.55
C GLU A 56 -0.95 -5.71 -0.12
N MET A 57 -1.74 -6.17 -1.10
CA MET A 57 -2.81 -7.15 -0.92
C MET A 57 -2.27 -8.41 -0.24
N ILE A 58 -3.04 -8.96 0.70
CA ILE A 58 -2.79 -10.29 1.26
C ILE A 58 -3.23 -11.32 0.22
N TYR A 59 -2.47 -12.40 0.08
CA TYR A 59 -2.79 -13.56 -0.75
C TYR A 59 -2.68 -14.87 0.05
N GLU A 60 -3.12 -15.96 -0.57
CA GLU A 60 -2.92 -17.32 -0.05
C GLU A 60 -1.44 -17.63 0.14
N ASN A 61 -1.07 -18.27 1.24
CA ASN A 61 0.26 -18.58 1.76
C ASN A 61 1.04 -17.38 2.32
N ASP A 62 0.38 -16.23 2.52
CA ASP A 62 1.04 -15.08 3.13
C ASP A 62 1.06 -15.17 4.65
N LYS A 63 2.18 -14.70 5.21
CA LYS A 63 2.37 -14.57 6.65
C LYS A 63 2.38 -13.10 7.02
N ILE A 64 1.37 -12.68 7.75
CA ILE A 64 1.30 -11.33 8.31
C ILE A 64 1.61 -11.41 9.79
N GLN A 65 2.61 -10.67 10.25
CA GLN A 65 2.89 -10.53 11.67
C GLN A 65 2.54 -9.11 12.11
N ILE A 66 1.87 -8.99 13.24
CA ILE A 66 1.64 -7.71 13.89
C ILE A 66 2.38 -7.70 15.23
N VAL A 67 3.15 -6.64 15.45
CA VAL A 67 3.80 -6.34 16.73
C VAL A 67 3.01 -5.21 17.36
N ILE A 68 2.48 -5.44 18.56
CA ILE A 68 1.63 -4.51 19.26
C ILE A 68 2.26 -4.16 20.60
N GLU A 69 2.46 -2.87 20.83
CA GLU A 69 2.96 -2.33 22.09
C GLU A 69 1.85 -1.56 22.79
N LEU A 70 1.44 -2.04 23.97
CA LEU A 70 0.32 -1.51 24.74
C LEU A 70 0.83 -0.82 26.02
N GLY A 71 0.82 0.52 26.02
CA GLY A 71 1.01 1.35 27.20
C GLY A 71 -0.32 1.78 27.85
N VAL A 72 -0.26 2.62 28.89
CA VAL A 72 -1.48 3.13 29.57
C VAL A 72 -2.28 4.06 28.67
N LYS A 73 -1.59 4.97 27.97
CA LYS A 73 -2.16 5.95 27.02
C LYS A 73 -1.45 5.89 25.66
N SER A 74 -0.90 4.73 25.32
CA SER A 74 -0.22 4.53 24.04
C SER A 74 -0.50 3.16 23.47
N LEU A 75 -0.70 3.12 22.16
CA LEU A 75 -0.79 1.90 21.37
C LEU A 75 0.04 2.12 20.11
N GLN A 76 1.00 1.22 19.88
CA GLN A 76 1.72 1.15 18.61
C GLN A 76 1.45 -0.20 17.95
N MET A 77 1.15 -0.20 16.67
CA MET A 77 1.01 -1.40 15.85
C MET A 77 1.97 -1.31 14.67
N SER A 78 2.91 -2.24 14.61
CA SER A 78 3.83 -2.43 13.49
C SER A 78 3.50 -3.73 12.75
N VAL A 79 3.69 -3.73 11.44
CA VAL A 79 3.24 -4.82 10.57
C VAL A 79 4.41 -5.35 9.75
N PHE A 80 4.42 -6.67 9.59
CA PHE A 80 5.34 -7.40 8.73
C PHE A 80 4.54 -8.22 7.75
N HIS A 81 4.96 -8.23 6.49
CA HIS A 81 4.36 -9.03 5.44
C HIS A 81 5.44 -9.95 4.86
N ASN A 82 5.28 -11.26 5.01
CA ASN A 82 6.25 -12.27 4.59
C ASN A 82 7.65 -12.00 5.16
N ASN A 83 7.72 -11.70 6.47
CA ASN A 83 8.93 -11.29 7.20
C ASN A 83 9.53 -9.94 6.79
N HIS A 84 8.97 -9.24 5.79
CA HIS A 84 9.40 -7.89 5.45
C HIS A 84 8.73 -6.85 6.35
N PRO A 85 9.50 -5.99 7.05
CA PRO A 85 8.92 -4.93 7.86
C PRO A 85 8.27 -3.87 6.97
N LEU A 86 6.99 -3.59 7.20
CA LEU A 86 6.29 -2.48 6.55
C LEU A 86 6.37 -1.18 7.37
N GLY A 87 6.80 -1.28 8.63
CA GLY A 87 6.92 -0.20 9.59
C GLY A 87 5.73 -0.12 10.55
N THR A 88 5.59 1.02 11.21
CA THR A 88 4.48 1.31 12.14
C THR A 88 3.25 1.79 11.38
N ALA A 89 2.18 1.00 11.44
CA ALA A 89 0.87 1.29 10.85
C ALA A 89 0.08 2.32 11.68
N PHE A 90 -0.03 2.07 12.99
CA PHE A 90 -0.79 2.91 13.91
C PHE A 90 0.08 3.31 15.10
N ASN A 91 -0.02 4.59 15.51
CA ASN A 91 0.64 5.14 16.69
C ASN A 91 -0.33 6.07 17.42
N ILE A 92 -1.14 5.49 18.30
CA ILE A 92 -2.13 6.19 19.11
C ILE A 92 -1.47 6.62 20.41
N THR A 93 -1.53 7.92 20.73
CA THR A 93 -0.91 8.51 21.93
C THR A 93 -1.93 9.01 22.97
N GLU A 94 -3.13 8.45 22.95
CA GLU A 94 -4.21 8.76 23.88
C GLU A 94 -4.85 7.48 24.47
N LYS A 95 -5.82 7.63 25.36
CA LYS A 95 -6.52 6.50 26.00
C LYS A 95 -7.32 5.73 24.95
N TYR A 96 -7.27 4.41 25.01
CA TYR A 96 -7.99 3.49 24.13
C TYR A 96 -8.65 2.38 24.93
N ARG A 97 -9.66 1.75 24.34
CA ARG A 97 -10.40 0.65 24.98
C ARG A 97 -9.53 -0.62 25.12
N LYS A 98 -9.66 -1.30 26.26
CA LYS A 98 -8.95 -2.54 26.61
C LYS A 98 -9.94 -3.53 27.22
N PRO A 99 -9.74 -4.85 27.08
CA PRO A 99 -8.62 -5.51 26.38
C PRO A 99 -8.75 -5.48 24.85
N LEU A 100 -7.61 -5.61 24.17
CA LEU A 100 -7.56 -5.85 22.72
C LEU A 100 -7.32 -7.33 22.41
N PHE A 101 -7.92 -7.81 21.32
CA PHE A 101 -7.82 -9.20 20.86
C PHE A 101 -7.26 -9.24 19.42
N PRO A 102 -6.45 -10.25 19.06
CA PRO A 102 -6.10 -10.48 17.66
C PRO A 102 -7.40 -10.72 16.88
N ALA A 103 -7.53 -10.05 15.75
CA ALA A 103 -8.74 -10.06 14.95
C ALA A 103 -8.39 -10.15 13.47
N PHE A 104 -9.31 -10.74 12.70
CA PHE A 104 -9.24 -10.78 11.25
C PHE A 104 -10.63 -10.64 10.64
N LYS A 105 -10.69 -10.11 9.43
CA LYS A 105 -11.89 -9.98 8.60
C LYS A 105 -11.60 -10.59 7.24
N ILE A 106 -12.27 -11.67 6.91
CA ILE A 106 -12.04 -12.42 5.67
C ILE A 106 -13.15 -12.09 4.68
N PHE A 107 -12.82 -12.11 3.38
CA PHE A 107 -13.80 -12.05 2.30
C PHE A 107 -13.91 -13.43 1.62
N GLY A 108 -15.10 -14.04 1.69
CA GLY A 108 -15.35 -15.37 1.15
C GLY A 108 -14.82 -16.50 2.05
N GLU A 109 -14.67 -17.68 1.48
CA GLU A 109 -14.10 -18.84 2.17
C GLU A 109 -12.58 -18.70 2.20
N CYS A 110 -12.00 -18.65 3.40
CA CYS A 110 -10.56 -18.60 3.61
C CYS A 110 -10.20 -19.36 4.88
N ARG A 111 -9.04 -19.98 4.88
CA ARG A 111 -8.47 -20.63 6.06
C ARG A 111 -7.29 -19.81 6.57
N VAL A 112 -7.35 -19.37 7.81
CA VAL A 112 -6.27 -18.59 8.45
C VAL A 112 -5.83 -19.28 9.74
N SER A 113 -4.54 -19.54 9.85
CA SER A 113 -3.91 -19.97 11.10
C SER A 113 -3.44 -18.75 11.88
N VAL A 114 -3.82 -18.66 13.15
CA VAL A 114 -3.44 -17.57 14.05
C VAL A 114 -2.58 -18.12 15.17
N SER A 115 -1.39 -17.55 15.36
CA SER A 115 -0.42 -17.99 16.37
C SER A 115 0.17 -16.80 17.11
N LYS A 116 0.41 -16.98 18.41
CA LYS A 116 1.16 -16.01 19.22
C LYS A 116 2.64 -16.35 19.14
N LEU A 117 3.47 -15.37 18.83
CA LEU A 117 4.92 -15.55 18.76
C LEU A 117 5.60 -14.99 20.02
N SER A 118 6.74 -15.59 20.37
CA SER A 118 7.61 -15.14 21.47
C SER A 118 8.81 -14.31 21.00
N ILE A 119 9.23 -14.48 19.74
CA ILE A 119 10.43 -13.87 19.17
C ILE A 119 10.02 -12.68 18.29
N LEU A 120 10.69 -11.54 18.50
CA LEU A 120 10.53 -10.36 17.67
C LEU A 120 11.25 -10.56 16.33
N PRO A 121 10.65 -10.15 15.20
CA PRO A 121 11.41 -10.02 13.96
C PRO A 121 12.60 -9.06 14.16
N GLU A 122 13.75 -9.38 13.58
CA GLU A 122 15.03 -8.71 13.85
C GLU A 122 15.02 -7.20 13.56
N LYS A 123 14.15 -6.71 12.66
CA LYS A 123 14.09 -5.32 12.24
C LYS A 123 12.66 -4.83 12.07
N VAL A 124 12.22 -3.87 12.89
CA VAL A 124 10.84 -3.32 12.84
C VAL A 124 10.71 -2.16 11.84
N ALA A 125 11.80 -1.45 11.57
CA ALA A 125 11.80 -0.33 10.63
C ALA A 125 11.64 -0.83 9.19
N ARG A 126 10.85 -0.10 8.39
CA ARG A 126 10.59 -0.43 6.98
C ARG A 126 11.91 -0.50 6.20
N ASP A 127 12.10 -1.60 5.47
CA ASP A 127 13.21 -1.70 4.53
C ASP A 127 12.94 -0.86 3.30
N ILE A 128 13.90 -0.02 2.93
CA ILE A 128 13.88 0.72 1.67
C ILE A 128 14.46 -0.22 0.61
N VAL A 129 13.59 -0.84 -0.17
CA VAL A 129 14.01 -1.67 -1.31
C VAL A 129 14.00 -0.77 -2.55
N SER A 130 15.19 -0.43 -3.04
CA SER A 130 15.37 -0.03 -4.44
C SER A 130 16.71 -0.55 -4.90
N SER A 131 16.74 -1.22 -6.05
CA SER A 131 17.98 -1.43 -6.79
C SER A 131 18.14 -0.24 -7.74
N ASP A 132 19.30 0.38 -7.76
CA ASP A 132 19.56 1.62 -8.51
C ASP A 132 19.48 1.43 -10.04
N ASP A 133 19.43 0.18 -10.51
CA ASP A 133 19.54 -0.17 -11.93
C ASP A 133 18.26 -0.81 -12.50
N SER A 134 17.27 -1.19 -11.68
CA SER A 134 15.98 -1.74 -12.16
C SER A 134 14.93 -0.65 -12.29
N ILE A 135 14.05 -0.71 -13.29
CA ILE A 135 12.86 0.17 -13.41
C ILE A 135 11.87 -0.04 -12.26
N GLU A 136 11.88 -1.21 -11.62
CA GLU A 136 11.05 -1.49 -10.46
C GLU A 136 11.41 -0.58 -9.29
N GLY A 137 10.39 -0.15 -8.56
CA GLY A 137 10.62 0.74 -7.43
C GLY A 137 9.58 1.84 -7.29
N TYR A 138 9.88 2.73 -6.34
CA TYR A 138 9.05 3.88 -6.02
C TYR A 138 9.42 5.04 -6.92
N TRP A 139 8.36 5.66 -7.42
CA TRP A 139 8.43 6.82 -8.27
C TRP A 139 7.46 7.87 -7.74
N GLN A 140 7.80 9.13 -7.96
CA GLN A 140 6.96 10.27 -7.68
C GLN A 140 6.72 11.05 -8.96
N ILE A 141 5.54 11.66 -9.07
CA ILE A 141 5.27 12.61 -10.14
C ILE A 141 6.09 13.86 -9.84
N GLU A 142 7.01 14.19 -10.73
CA GLU A 142 7.75 15.45 -10.69
C GLU A 142 6.93 16.56 -11.34
N GLN A 143 6.32 16.27 -12.50
CA GLN A 143 5.46 17.19 -13.22
C GLN A 143 4.55 16.47 -14.21
N CYS A 144 3.38 17.05 -14.47
CA CYS A 144 2.48 16.69 -15.56
C CYS A 144 2.27 17.90 -16.46
N GLU A 145 2.28 17.68 -17.77
CA GLU A 145 2.11 18.70 -18.80
C GLU A 145 0.98 18.31 -19.76
N GLU A 146 0.28 19.31 -20.29
CA GLU A 146 -0.71 19.20 -21.35
C GLU A 146 -0.53 20.40 -22.29
N ASP A 147 -0.39 20.15 -23.60
CA ASP A 147 -0.17 21.18 -24.62
C ASP A 147 1.03 22.10 -24.33
N GLY A 148 2.09 21.53 -23.74
CA GLY A 148 3.31 22.25 -23.35
C GLY A 148 3.24 23.03 -22.03
N GLU A 149 2.07 23.12 -21.41
CA GLU A 149 1.85 23.81 -20.14
C GLU A 149 1.86 22.85 -18.96
N ILE A 150 2.44 23.27 -17.83
CA ILE A 150 2.45 22.46 -16.61
C ILE A 150 1.06 22.52 -15.95
N VAL A 151 0.39 21.37 -15.87
CA VAL A 151 -0.95 21.23 -15.25
C VAL A 151 -0.91 20.63 -13.85
N SER A 152 0.19 19.97 -13.47
CA SER A 152 0.39 19.47 -12.10
C SER A 152 0.64 20.60 -11.12
N ASN A 153 0.16 20.44 -9.89
CA ASN A 153 0.51 21.30 -8.76
C ASN A 153 1.42 20.57 -7.76
N LEU A 154 1.86 21.27 -6.71
CA LEU A 154 2.74 20.69 -5.66
C LEU A 154 2.12 19.46 -4.98
N ASN A 155 0.81 19.39 -4.84
CA ASN A 155 0.13 18.28 -4.16
C ASN A 155 0.12 17.00 -5.00
N TRP A 156 0.36 17.08 -6.31
CA TRP A 156 0.45 15.88 -7.16
C TRP A 156 1.75 15.10 -6.92
N THR A 157 2.77 15.76 -6.37
CA THR A 157 4.04 15.11 -6.02
C THR A 157 3.91 14.12 -4.85
N ASP A 158 2.81 14.19 -4.11
CA ASP A 158 2.49 13.28 -3.01
C ASP A 158 1.83 11.96 -3.46
N PHE A 159 1.40 11.85 -4.72
CA PHE A 159 0.84 10.60 -5.24
C PHE A 159 1.92 9.51 -5.32
N GLU A 160 1.56 8.29 -4.90
CA GLU A 160 2.47 7.16 -4.99
C GLU A 160 2.43 6.57 -6.41
N VAL A 161 3.60 6.36 -7.01
CA VAL A 161 3.73 5.57 -8.25
C VAL A 161 4.66 4.39 -7.97
N TRP A 162 4.23 3.19 -8.34
CA TRP A 162 4.99 1.97 -8.09
C TRP A 162 5.07 1.14 -9.36
N ILE A 163 6.29 0.71 -9.71
CA ILE A 163 6.53 -0.16 -10.85
C ILE A 163 6.98 -1.52 -10.34
N THR A 164 6.32 -2.58 -10.80
CA THR A 164 6.68 -3.98 -10.52
C THR A 164 6.75 -4.78 -11.79
N GLU A 165 7.66 -5.73 -11.84
CA GLU A 165 7.60 -6.79 -12.85
C GLU A 165 6.28 -7.58 -12.72
N GLU A 166 5.69 -7.94 -13.86
CA GLU A 166 4.41 -8.65 -13.89
C GLU A 166 4.55 -10.03 -13.23
N GLY A 167 3.66 -10.33 -12.27
CA GLY A 167 3.69 -11.58 -11.54
C GLY A 167 4.79 -11.66 -10.48
N THR A 168 5.47 -10.55 -10.18
CA THR A 168 6.28 -10.36 -8.97
C THR A 168 5.45 -9.68 -7.88
N ARG A 169 5.98 -9.71 -6.66
CA ARG A 169 5.36 -9.11 -5.48
C ARG A 169 6.27 -8.06 -4.89
N ARG A 170 5.66 -7.03 -4.28
CA ARG A 170 6.39 -5.97 -3.60
C ARG A 170 7.16 -6.49 -2.39
N PHE A 171 6.59 -7.44 -1.67
CA PHE A 171 7.14 -8.13 -0.51
C PHE A 171 7.08 -9.64 -0.77
N PRO A 172 8.08 -10.16 -1.50
CA PRO A 172 8.08 -11.53 -1.96
C PRO A 172 8.10 -12.54 -0.81
N ARG A 173 7.60 -13.75 -1.08
CA ARG A 173 7.75 -14.88 -0.17
C ARG A 173 9.20 -15.32 -0.21
N GLN A 174 9.85 -15.44 0.94
CA GLN A 174 11.16 -16.08 1.01
C GLN A 174 11.02 -17.61 1.16
N PRO A 175 11.83 -18.40 0.45
CA PRO A 175 12.71 -18.01 -0.66
C PRO A 175 11.93 -17.90 -1.98
N LEU A 176 12.25 -16.88 -2.79
CA LEU A 176 11.70 -16.73 -4.12
C LEU A 176 12.24 -17.85 -5.02
N PRO A 177 11.40 -18.64 -5.71
CA PRO A 177 11.88 -19.36 -6.88
C PRO A 177 12.41 -18.31 -7.88
N GLN A 178 13.59 -18.54 -8.44
CA GLN A 178 14.11 -17.74 -9.55
C GLN A 178 13.16 -17.90 -10.73
N LYS A 179 12.16 -17.01 -10.83
CA LYS A 179 11.39 -16.86 -12.06
C LYS A 179 12.33 -16.28 -13.11
N ALA A 180 12.20 -16.75 -14.35
CA ALA A 180 12.79 -16.08 -15.49
C ALA A 180 12.28 -14.64 -15.51
N LYS A 181 13.19 -13.67 -15.66
CA LYS A 181 12.83 -12.25 -15.79
C LYS A 181 11.79 -12.09 -16.90
N SER A 182 10.66 -11.52 -16.55
CA SER A 182 9.63 -11.03 -17.44
C SER A 182 10.06 -9.66 -17.96
N ASN A 183 9.79 -9.41 -19.25
CA ASN A 183 9.90 -8.07 -19.82
C ASN A 183 8.61 -7.27 -19.63
N ASN A 184 7.60 -7.80 -18.94
CA ASN A 184 6.37 -7.09 -18.65
C ASN A 184 6.42 -6.51 -17.23
N PHE A 185 5.90 -5.29 -17.08
CA PHE A 185 5.81 -4.58 -15.82
C PHE A 185 4.41 -3.96 -15.67
N LEU A 186 4.06 -3.63 -14.43
CA LEU A 186 2.84 -2.93 -14.05
C LEU A 186 3.24 -1.59 -13.42
N ILE A 187 2.75 -0.48 -13.97
CA ILE A 187 2.82 0.84 -13.34
C ILE A 187 1.51 1.08 -12.60
N ASN A 188 1.58 1.25 -11.29
CA ASN A 188 0.44 1.55 -10.45
C ASN A 188 0.51 3.00 -9.97
N PHE A 189 -0.46 3.82 -10.38
CA PHE A 189 -0.67 5.17 -9.85
C PHE A 189 -1.69 5.12 -8.73
N TYR A 190 -1.31 5.55 -7.54
CA TYR A 190 -2.18 5.59 -6.38
C TYR A 190 -2.67 7.04 -6.16
N LEU A 191 -3.81 7.37 -6.76
CA LEU A 191 -4.46 8.69 -6.72
C LEU A 191 -5.61 8.70 -5.68
N ASP A 192 -6.85 8.99 -6.07
CA ASP A 192 -8.08 8.62 -5.34
C ASP A 192 -8.53 7.19 -5.64
N LYS A 193 -7.92 6.61 -6.67
CA LYS A 193 -8.09 5.25 -7.15
C LYS A 193 -6.73 4.73 -7.59
N VAL A 194 -6.58 3.41 -7.60
CA VAL A 194 -5.42 2.78 -8.25
C VAL A 194 -5.67 2.79 -9.76
N VAL A 195 -4.72 3.30 -10.55
CA VAL A 195 -4.70 3.17 -12.01
C VAL A 195 -3.51 2.27 -12.36
N THR A 196 -3.78 1.12 -12.94
CA THR A 196 -2.76 0.13 -13.34
C THR A 196 -2.54 0.18 -14.84
N LEU A 197 -1.28 0.31 -15.27
CA LEU A 197 -0.87 0.27 -16.68
C LEU A 197 0.08 -0.91 -16.89
N GLN A 198 -0.17 -1.74 -17.90
CA GLN A 198 0.72 -2.84 -18.24
C GLN A 198 1.68 -2.41 -19.34
N ILE A 199 2.97 -2.48 -19.05
CA ILE A 199 4.03 -2.05 -19.96
C ILE A 199 4.94 -3.24 -20.28
N LYS A 200 5.61 -3.20 -21.43
CA LYS A 200 6.62 -4.16 -21.83
C LYS A 200 7.90 -3.45 -22.20
N GLN A 201 8.99 -3.88 -21.60
CA GLN A 201 10.33 -3.45 -21.91
C GLN A 201 10.79 -4.10 -23.22
N LEU A 202 11.11 -3.27 -24.22
CA LEU A 202 11.66 -3.74 -25.49
C LEU A 202 13.19 -3.80 -25.44
N ASN A 203 13.80 -2.83 -24.76
CA ASN A 203 15.23 -2.75 -24.49
C ASN A 203 15.48 -1.94 -23.19
N GLU A 204 16.73 -1.63 -22.86
CA GLU A 204 17.09 -0.97 -21.59
C GLU A 204 16.38 0.37 -21.34
N THR A 205 16.06 1.13 -22.40
CA THR A 205 15.51 2.49 -22.30
C THR A 205 14.07 2.63 -22.80
N ASN A 206 13.63 1.74 -23.68
CA ASN A 206 12.35 1.85 -24.39
C ASN A 206 11.34 0.84 -23.84
N LEU A 207 10.21 1.36 -23.37
CA LEU A 207 9.07 0.54 -22.97
C LEU A 207 7.84 0.94 -23.78
N ILE A 208 6.97 -0.04 -24.03
CA ILE A 208 5.69 0.14 -24.71
C ILE A 208 4.54 -0.22 -23.80
N LEU A 209 3.44 0.47 -23.97
CA LEU A 209 2.18 0.12 -23.34
C LEU A 209 1.58 -1.12 -24.03
N VAL A 210 1.35 -2.20 -23.28
CA VAL A 210 0.78 -3.45 -23.81
C VAL A 210 -0.73 -3.46 -23.65
N ASN A 211 -1.23 -2.94 -22.53
CA ASN A 211 -2.64 -2.98 -22.22
C ASN A 211 -3.05 -1.83 -21.28
N ASN A 212 -4.20 -1.23 -21.60
CA ASN A 212 -4.86 -0.17 -20.84
C ASN A 212 -5.99 -0.72 -19.98
N ASN A 213 -5.82 -1.91 -19.39
CA ASN A 213 -6.83 -2.47 -18.52
C ASN A 213 -6.92 -1.66 -17.21
N PHE A 214 -7.85 -0.72 -17.21
CA PHE A 214 -8.21 0.11 -16.07
C PHE A 214 -8.83 -0.74 -14.97
N THR A 215 -8.04 -1.12 -13.97
CA THR A 215 -8.62 -1.59 -12.71
C THR A 215 -8.67 -0.40 -11.76
N ILE A 216 -9.81 0.27 -11.73
CA ILE A 216 -10.08 1.35 -10.80
C ILE A 216 -10.44 0.75 -9.44
N LEU A 217 -9.47 0.70 -8.53
CA LEU A 217 -9.71 0.28 -7.14
C LEU A 217 -9.82 1.52 -6.24
N PRO A 218 -10.79 1.59 -5.32
CA PRO A 218 -10.95 2.73 -4.44
C PRO A 218 -9.71 2.91 -3.55
N TYR A 219 -9.07 4.07 -3.63
CA TYR A 219 -7.87 4.39 -2.87
C TYR A 219 -8.10 5.64 -2.02
N ILE A 220 -7.82 5.55 -0.72
CA ILE A 220 -8.03 6.68 0.18
C ILE A 220 -6.71 7.44 0.32
N HIS A 221 -6.63 8.54 -0.43
CA HIS A 221 -5.57 9.54 -0.29
C HIS A 221 -5.98 10.59 0.74
N HIS A 222 -5.07 10.97 1.63
CA HIS A 222 -5.27 12.00 2.65
C HIS A 222 -5.20 13.44 2.12
N LEU A 223 -5.42 13.67 0.82
CA LEU A 223 -5.39 15.03 0.30
C LEU A 223 -6.63 15.79 0.79
N ASN A 224 -6.38 16.95 1.39
CA ASN A 224 -7.44 17.81 1.96
C ASN A 224 -8.26 18.53 0.89
N ASN A 225 -7.89 18.45 -0.40
CA ASN A 225 -8.55 19.16 -1.50
C ASN A 225 -9.18 18.20 -2.52
N VAL A 226 -10.49 17.96 -2.36
CA VAL A 226 -11.29 17.09 -3.24
C VAL A 226 -11.26 17.55 -4.71
N ASN A 227 -11.19 18.86 -4.97
CA ASN A 227 -11.17 19.37 -6.34
C ASN A 227 -9.85 19.06 -7.05
N GLU A 228 -8.73 19.14 -6.35
CA GLU A 228 -7.43 18.79 -6.92
C GLU A 228 -7.32 17.30 -7.23
N MET A 229 -7.87 16.43 -6.36
CA MET A 229 -7.94 14.99 -6.64
C MET A 229 -8.77 14.70 -7.89
N LYS A 230 -9.90 15.38 -8.07
CA LYS A 230 -10.72 15.24 -9.29
C LYS A 230 -9.95 15.69 -10.53
N ASN A 231 -9.26 16.82 -10.47
CA ASN A 231 -8.47 17.33 -11.59
C ASN A 231 -7.33 16.38 -11.98
N ALA A 232 -6.59 15.88 -10.98
CA ALA A 232 -5.58 14.84 -11.19
C ALA A 232 -6.20 13.63 -11.88
N ARG A 233 -7.29 13.08 -11.32
CA ARG A 233 -7.97 11.92 -11.90
C ARG A 233 -8.38 12.16 -13.36
N PHE A 234 -9.01 13.27 -13.67
CA PHE A 234 -9.41 13.60 -15.05
C PHE A 234 -8.21 13.71 -15.99
N PHE A 235 -7.10 14.28 -15.53
CA PHE A 235 -5.86 14.30 -16.30
C PHE A 235 -5.36 12.86 -16.55
N PHE A 236 -5.24 12.04 -15.50
CA PHE A 236 -4.73 10.66 -15.62
C PHE A 236 -5.62 9.79 -16.51
N GLU A 237 -6.94 9.85 -16.35
CA GLU A 237 -7.92 9.13 -17.21
C GLU A 237 -7.76 9.55 -18.67
N ARG A 238 -7.69 10.86 -18.97
CA ARG A 238 -7.45 11.33 -20.35
C ARG A 238 -6.08 10.94 -20.89
N PHE A 239 -5.05 11.05 -20.08
CA PHE A 239 -3.66 10.75 -20.44
C PHE A 239 -3.51 9.29 -20.86
N THR A 240 -4.02 8.39 -20.02
CA THR A 240 -3.92 6.93 -20.17
C THR A 240 -4.85 6.35 -21.24
N ASN A 241 -5.94 7.04 -21.60
CA ASN A 241 -6.79 6.65 -22.74
C ASN A 241 -6.12 6.85 -24.10
N LYS A 242 -4.96 7.50 -24.16
CA LYS A 242 -4.20 7.72 -25.38
C LYS A 242 -2.97 6.80 -25.40
N PHE A 243 -2.49 6.48 -26.60
CA PHE A 243 -1.21 5.78 -26.74
C PHE A 243 -0.10 6.67 -26.19
N PHE A 244 0.82 6.09 -25.42
CA PHE A 244 2.00 6.81 -24.94
C PHE A 244 3.28 5.99 -25.08
N THR A 245 4.37 6.71 -25.32
CA THR A 245 5.74 6.20 -25.28
C THR A 245 6.28 6.34 -23.87
N ILE A 246 7.17 5.42 -23.49
CA ILE A 246 7.80 5.40 -22.18
C ILE A 246 9.31 5.39 -22.38
N ASN A 247 9.95 6.48 -21.95
CA ASN A 247 11.39 6.60 -21.94
C ASN A 247 11.91 6.47 -20.51
N HIS A 248 12.79 5.49 -20.29
CA HIS A 248 13.39 5.21 -18.99
C HIS A 248 14.86 5.66 -18.96
N PHE A 249 15.18 6.42 -17.92
CA PHE A 249 16.52 6.83 -17.53
C PHE A 249 16.73 6.42 -16.06
N LYS A 250 17.98 6.31 -15.62
CA LYS A 250 18.36 5.83 -14.27
C LYS A 250 17.46 6.35 -13.14
N ASN A 251 17.21 7.66 -13.10
CA ASN A 251 16.42 8.30 -12.04
C ASN A 251 15.13 8.97 -12.55
N LYS A 252 14.74 8.73 -13.80
CA LYS A 252 13.65 9.46 -14.45
C LYS A 252 12.89 8.56 -15.43
N ILE A 253 11.56 8.58 -15.36
CA ILE A 253 10.70 8.02 -16.41
C ILE A 253 9.89 9.15 -17.02
N ILE A 254 9.78 9.15 -18.35
CA ILE A 254 8.94 10.08 -19.07
C ILE A 254 7.89 9.28 -19.83
N LEU A 255 6.63 9.51 -19.47
CA LEU A 255 5.47 9.00 -20.19
C LEU A 255 4.96 10.12 -21.09
N SER A 256 4.90 9.91 -22.41
CA SER A 256 4.44 10.92 -23.36
C SER A 256 3.34 10.36 -24.24
N ASN A 257 2.15 10.96 -24.22
CA ASN A 257 1.06 10.51 -25.07
C ASN A 257 1.12 11.12 -26.48
N SER A 258 0.24 10.65 -27.37
CA SER A 258 0.18 11.08 -28.78
C SER A 258 -0.40 12.48 -29.01
N VAL A 259 -0.72 13.23 -27.96
CA VAL A 259 -1.42 14.54 -28.02
C VAL A 259 -0.81 15.51 -27.02
N ASP A 260 0.52 15.64 -27.05
CA ASP A 260 1.32 16.63 -26.32
C ASP A 260 1.10 16.70 -24.80
N ALA A 261 0.65 15.61 -24.18
CA ALA A 261 0.66 15.48 -22.72
C ALA A 261 1.83 14.60 -22.26
N ARG A 262 2.40 14.95 -21.10
CA ARG A 262 3.58 14.28 -20.53
C ARG A 262 3.44 14.09 -19.03
N ILE A 263 3.88 12.95 -18.52
CA ILE A 263 4.10 12.70 -17.09
C ILE A 263 5.58 12.42 -16.89
N VAL A 264 6.20 13.22 -16.04
CA VAL A 264 7.58 13.02 -15.64
C VAL A 264 7.58 12.41 -14.24
N LEU A 265 8.15 11.23 -14.13
CA LEU A 265 8.36 10.53 -12.88
C LEU A 265 9.82 10.62 -12.47
N LYS A 266 10.06 10.86 -11.19
CA LYS A 266 11.38 10.84 -10.58
C LYS A 266 11.49 9.69 -9.61
N ARG A 267 12.62 8.99 -9.65
CA ARG A 267 12.91 7.92 -8.69
C ARG A 267 12.93 8.52 -7.28
N CYS A 268 12.25 7.86 -6.35
CA CYS A 268 12.24 8.29 -4.96
C CYS A 268 12.47 7.10 -4.04
N PHE A 269 13.02 7.38 -2.86
CA PHE A 269 13.01 6.43 -1.77
C PHE A 269 11.75 6.71 -0.96
N LYS A 270 10.86 5.73 -0.81
CA LYS A 270 9.64 5.93 -0.01
C LYS A 270 10.05 6.37 1.39
N LYS A 271 9.71 7.60 1.75
CA LYS A 271 9.81 8.07 3.13
C LYS A 271 9.02 7.09 4.01
N PRO A 272 9.50 6.76 5.22
CA PRO A 272 8.77 5.88 6.12
C PRO A 272 7.31 6.36 6.23
N PHE A 273 6.37 5.42 6.14
CA PHE A 273 4.96 5.74 6.33
C PHE A 273 4.80 6.47 7.67
N LYS A 274 4.16 7.63 7.66
CA LYS A 274 3.85 8.35 8.91
C LYS A 274 2.70 7.61 9.59
N PRO A 275 2.90 7.05 10.80
CA PRO A 275 1.88 6.27 11.46
C PRO A 275 0.58 7.06 11.63
N LEU A 276 -0.55 6.39 11.46
CA LEU A 276 -1.85 6.99 11.76
C LEU A 276 -1.97 7.24 13.27
N LYS A 277 -2.32 8.49 13.62
CA LYS A 277 -2.51 8.93 15.00
C LYS A 277 -3.98 8.97 15.42
N THR A 278 -4.90 8.80 14.48
CA THR A 278 -6.33 8.76 14.77
C THR A 278 -6.63 7.54 15.64
N ASN A 279 -7.50 7.73 16.64
CA ASN A 279 -7.87 6.68 17.58
C ASN A 279 -9.29 6.19 17.31
N PRO A 280 -9.47 5.19 16.44
CA PRO A 280 -10.78 4.57 16.24
C PRO A 280 -11.20 3.72 17.45
N LEU A 281 -10.30 3.49 18.41
CA LEU A 281 -10.55 2.74 19.63
C LEU A 281 -10.82 3.66 20.84
N LYS A 282 -11.22 4.91 20.59
CA LYS A 282 -11.44 5.89 21.64
C LYS A 282 -12.53 5.41 22.59
N THR A 283 -12.29 5.58 23.89
CA THR A 283 -13.33 5.44 24.89
C THR A 283 -14.27 6.63 24.78
N ASN A 284 -15.38 6.49 24.05
CA ASN A 284 -16.57 7.28 24.36
C ASN A 284 -17.10 6.69 25.66
N CYS A 285 -16.72 7.24 26.82
CA CYS A 285 -17.37 7.14 28.15
C CYS A 285 -16.37 7.57 29.23
N ASP A 286 -16.54 8.81 29.71
CA ASP A 286 -16.51 9.08 31.15
C ASP A 286 -17.93 8.79 31.67
N LEU A 287 -18.30 7.51 31.75
CA LEU A 287 -19.47 7.02 32.50
C LEU A 287 -18.97 6.23 33.70
#